data_AF-A0A944V1X1-F1
#
_entry.id   AF-A0A944V1X1-F1
#
_cell.length_a   1.000
_cell.length_b   1.000
_cell.length_c   1.000
_cell.angle_alpha   90.00
_cell.angle_beta   90.00
_cell.angle_gamma   90.00
#
_symmetry.space_group_name_H-M   'P 1'
#
loop_
_entity.id
_entity.type
_entity.pdbx_description
1 polymer ?
#
loop_
_entity_poly.entity_id
_entity_poly.type
_entity_poly.pdbx_seq_one_letter_code
_entity_poly.pdbx_strand_id
1 'polypeptide(L)'
;MRKPKNNLFRIDKRASLIGITVLLLICVASYFMFFNKKVSEDIEVEIIDITSLKLSILNGCGVKGAAGEVKDNILNNDFENVDIISWENVKSNKFIYGKTIIVVKKEDEKKLNYLMKITGIKRRIYAFNENTLEDFQIILGRDYRMYFK
;
A
#
# COMPACT_ATOMS: atom_id res chain seq x y z
N MET A 1 0.79 -2.93 -80.57
CA MET A 1 0.24 -2.78 -79.19
C MET A 1 1.38 -2.94 -78.18
N ARG A 2 1.65 -1.94 -77.32
CA ARG A 2 2.69 -2.03 -76.27
C ARG A 2 2.06 -2.50 -74.96
N LYS A 3 2.62 -3.54 -74.33
CA LYS A 3 2.14 -4.04 -73.03
C LYS A 3 2.39 -2.98 -71.93
N PRO A 4 1.44 -2.77 -70.99
CA PRO A 4 1.65 -1.86 -69.87
C PRO A 4 2.74 -2.42 -68.94
N LYS A 5 3.71 -1.59 -68.57
CA LYS A 5 4.72 -1.93 -67.55
C LYS A 5 4.08 -1.76 -66.17
N ASN A 6 4.09 -2.84 -65.39
CA ASN A 6 3.61 -2.84 -64.01
C ASN A 6 4.71 -2.26 -63.09
N ASN A 7 4.44 -1.14 -62.43
CA ASN A 7 5.35 -0.44 -61.50
C ASN A 7 5.26 -0.97 -60.06
N LEU A 8 4.91 -2.24 -59.87
CA LEU A 8 4.96 -2.88 -58.56
C LEU A 8 6.43 -3.06 -58.17
N PHE A 9 6.88 -2.22 -57.23
CA PHE A 9 8.18 -2.28 -56.56
C PHE A 9 8.39 -3.73 -56.12
N ARG A 10 9.27 -4.47 -56.80
CA ARG A 10 9.64 -5.84 -56.42
C ARG A 10 10.47 -5.73 -55.15
N ILE A 11 9.79 -5.62 -54.01
CA ILE A 11 10.42 -5.75 -52.72
C ILE A 11 10.92 -7.19 -52.65
N ASP A 12 12.24 -7.35 -52.62
CA ASP A 12 12.85 -8.66 -52.47
C ASP A 12 12.25 -9.34 -51.24
N LYS A 13 11.74 -10.57 -51.40
CA LYS A 13 11.04 -11.29 -50.32
C LYS A 13 11.88 -11.34 -49.03
N ARG A 14 13.22 -11.33 -49.17
CA ARG A 14 14.18 -11.25 -48.06
C ARG A 14 14.15 -9.90 -47.34
N ALA A 15 14.07 -8.79 -48.07
CA ALA A 15 13.93 -7.45 -47.50
C ALA A 15 12.58 -7.27 -46.79
N SER A 16 11.50 -7.83 -47.35
CA SER A 16 10.19 -7.84 -46.69
C SER A 16 10.20 -8.70 -45.41
N LEU A 17 10.85 -9.86 -45.43
CA LEU A 17 10.97 -10.73 -44.25
C LEU A 17 11.77 -10.05 -43.12
N ILE A 18 12.90 -9.42 -43.46
CA ILE A 18 13.73 -8.67 -42.52
C ILE A 18 12.94 -7.53 -41.88
N GLY A 19 12.21 -6.74 -42.70
CA GLY A 19 11.37 -5.66 -42.19
C GLY A 19 10.31 -6.13 -41.19
N ILE A 20 9.66 -7.27 -41.46
CA ILE A 20 8.67 -7.86 -40.55
C ILE A 20 9.33 -8.31 -39.25
N THR A 21 10.51 -8.96 -39.32
CA THR A 21 11.22 -9.41 -38.10
C THR A 21 11.66 -8.25 -37.21
N VAL A 22 12.12 -7.13 -37.80
CA VAL A 22 12.50 -5.93 -37.05
C VAL A 22 11.29 -5.29 -36.39
N LEU A 23 10.15 -5.21 -37.09
CA LEU A 23 8.91 -4.68 -36.52
C LEU A 23 8.45 -5.51 -35.31
N LEU A 24 8.53 -6.83 -35.41
CA LEU A 24 8.13 -7.76 -34.34
C LEU A 24 9.01 -7.59 -33.09
N LEU A 25 10.32 -7.43 -33.27
CA LEU A 25 11.25 -7.17 -32.16
C LEU A 25 10.97 -5.83 -31.46
N ILE A 26 10.64 -4.78 -32.22
CA ILE A 26 10.26 -3.48 -31.66
C ILE A 26 8.98 -3.61 -30.83
N CYS A 27 7.96 -4.32 -31.33
CA CYS A 27 6.72 -4.55 -30.60
C CYS A 27 6.97 -5.33 -29.29
N VAL A 28 7.79 -6.38 -29.31
CA VAL A 28 8.14 -7.15 -28.11
C VAL A 28 8.91 -6.29 -27.10
N ALA A 29 9.88 -5.50 -27.57
CA ALA A 29 10.63 -4.58 -26.72
C ALA A 29 9.72 -3.50 -26.10
N SER A 30 8.80 -2.92 -26.89
CA SER A 30 7.83 -1.95 -26.39
C SER A 30 6.85 -2.56 -25.39
N TYR A 31 6.41 -3.81 -25.61
CA TYR A 31 5.57 -4.54 -24.69
C TYR A 31 6.29 -4.79 -23.38
N PHE A 32 7.56 -5.24 -23.43
CA PHE A 32 8.39 -5.44 -22.25
C PHE A 32 8.64 -4.13 -21.49
N MET A 33 8.94 -3.02 -22.18
CA MET A 33 9.11 -1.72 -21.54
C MET A 33 7.80 -1.23 -20.90
N PHE A 34 6.65 -1.43 -21.55
CA PHE A 34 5.36 -0.99 -21.03
C PHE A 34 4.87 -1.86 -19.86
N PHE A 35 5.12 -3.17 -19.90
CA PHE A 35 4.77 -4.09 -18.82
C PHE A 35 5.73 -4.02 -17.63
N ASN A 36 7.02 -3.74 -17.86
CA ASN A 36 7.98 -3.49 -16.79
C ASN A 36 7.82 -2.08 -16.19
N LYS A 37 7.08 -1.17 -16.84
CA LYS A 37 6.64 0.10 -16.24
C LYS A 37 5.45 -0.11 -15.28
N LYS A 38 5.43 -1.22 -14.54
CA LYS A 38 4.47 -1.47 -13.48
C LYS A 38 5.16 -1.23 -12.14
N VAL A 39 4.94 -0.01 -11.64
CA VAL A 39 5.21 0.43 -10.27
C VAL A 39 6.70 0.39 -9.89
N SER A 40 7.48 1.23 -10.57
CA SER A 40 8.37 2.11 -9.80
C SER A 40 7.55 3.38 -9.55
N GLU A 41 6.72 3.35 -8.51
CA GLU A 41 6.50 4.59 -7.77
C GLU A 41 7.91 4.97 -7.32
N ASP A 42 8.45 6.03 -7.92
CA ASP A 42 9.60 6.72 -7.36
C ASP A 42 9.23 7.03 -5.91
N ILE A 43 9.71 6.20 -4.98
CA ILE A 43 9.83 6.57 -3.59
C ILE A 43 11.01 7.53 -3.57
N GLU A 44 10.77 8.72 -4.09
CA GLU A 44 11.26 9.88 -3.38
C GLU A 44 10.67 9.68 -1.98
N VAL A 45 11.55 9.33 -1.04
CA VAL A 45 11.26 9.56 0.37
C VAL A 45 11.13 11.08 0.42
N GLU A 46 9.95 11.58 0.03
CA GLU A 46 9.44 12.85 0.51
C GLU A 46 9.71 12.71 1.99
N ILE A 47 10.62 13.53 2.50
CA ILE A 47 10.80 13.70 3.94
C ILE A 47 9.48 14.32 4.35
N ILE A 48 8.45 13.47 4.48
CA ILE A 48 7.15 13.87 4.91
C ILE A 48 7.47 14.32 6.33
N ASP A 49 7.46 15.63 6.53
CA ASP A 49 7.35 16.24 7.85
C ASP A 49 5.95 15.91 8.38
N ILE A 50 5.67 14.61 8.52
CA ILE A 50 4.52 14.10 9.23
C ILE A 50 4.84 14.43 10.67
N THR A 51 4.26 15.52 11.13
CA THR A 51 4.00 15.71 12.55
C THR A 51 3.54 14.38 13.13
N SER A 52 4.13 13.95 14.25
CA SER A 52 3.96 12.61 14.81
C SER A 52 2.51 12.12 14.71
N LEU A 53 2.35 10.91 14.18
CA LEU A 53 1.07 10.22 14.06
C LEU A 53 0.64 9.80 15.46
N LYS A 54 -0.48 10.33 15.95
CA LYS A 54 -1.00 10.00 17.28
C LYS A 54 -1.87 8.75 17.23
N LEU A 55 -1.43 7.69 17.90
CA LEU A 55 -2.01 6.36 17.82
C LEU A 55 -2.51 5.88 19.18
N SER A 56 -3.71 5.30 19.18
CA SER A 56 -4.25 4.58 20.34
C SER A 56 -4.49 3.10 20.02
N ILE A 57 -4.17 2.23 20.98
CA ILE A 57 -4.24 0.77 20.79
C ILE A 57 -5.32 0.20 21.70
N LEU A 58 -6.31 -0.46 21.11
CA LEU A 58 -7.46 -1.02 21.83
C LEU A 58 -7.47 -2.54 21.71
N ASN A 59 -7.44 -3.26 22.83
CA ASN A 59 -7.62 -4.70 22.86
C ASN A 59 -9.09 -5.06 22.64
N GLY A 60 -9.41 -5.47 21.41
CA GLY A 60 -10.75 -5.95 21.01
C GLY A 60 -10.88 -7.47 20.98
N CYS A 61 -9.80 -8.23 21.23
CA CYS A 61 -9.79 -9.69 21.10
C CYS A 61 -9.85 -10.43 22.44
N GLY A 62 -9.67 -9.73 23.56
CA GLY A 62 -9.80 -10.29 24.91
C GLY A 62 -8.55 -11.04 25.38
N VAL A 63 -7.48 -11.03 24.59
CA VAL A 63 -6.18 -11.59 25.00
C VAL A 63 -5.56 -10.67 26.04
N LYS A 64 -5.25 -11.20 27.22
CA LYS A 64 -4.65 -10.43 28.32
C LYS A 64 -3.33 -9.81 27.86
N GLY A 65 -3.20 -8.49 28.01
CA GLY A 65 -1.96 -7.76 27.71
C GLY A 65 -1.74 -7.45 26.23
N ALA A 66 -2.63 -7.82 25.30
CA ALA A 66 -2.41 -7.65 23.87
C ALA A 66 -2.11 -6.18 23.46
N ALA A 67 -2.81 -5.21 24.04
CA ALA A 67 -2.55 -3.80 23.75
C ALA A 67 -1.16 -3.35 24.23
N GLY A 68 -0.71 -3.86 25.39
CA GLY A 68 0.64 -3.61 25.90
C GLY A 68 1.71 -4.26 25.06
N GLU A 69 1.50 -5.52 24.64
CA GLU A 69 2.40 -6.25 23.75
C GLU A 69 2.60 -5.51 22.41
N VAL A 70 1.51 -5.02 21.80
CA VAL A 70 1.60 -4.24 20.55
C VAL A 70 2.27 -2.89 20.78
N LYS A 71 2.01 -2.22 21.90
CA LYS A 71 2.68 -0.97 22.26
C LYS A 71 4.19 -1.19 22.37
N ASP A 72 4.63 -2.22 23.09
CA ASP A 72 6.05 -2.55 23.21
C ASP A 72 6.65 -2.93 21.85
N ASN A 73 5.90 -3.63 21.00
CA ASN A 73 6.34 -4.00 19.66
C ASN A 73 6.59 -2.77 18.76
N ILE A 74 5.68 -1.80 18.75
CA ILE A 74 5.80 -0.57 17.96
C ILE A 74 7.00 0.26 18.44
N LEU A 75 7.21 0.33 19.75
CA LEU A 75 8.35 1.04 20.34
C LEU A 75 9.70 0.35 20.06
N ASN A 76 9.74 -0.99 20.06
CA ASN A 76 10.97 -1.75 19.86
C ASN A 76 11.38 -1.89 18.39
N ASN A 77 10.43 -1.78 17.46
CA ASN A 77 10.66 -1.89 16.02
C ASN A 77 10.86 -0.53 15.34
N ASP A 78 11.18 0.52 16.12
CA ASP A 78 11.47 1.88 15.66
C ASP A 78 10.46 2.39 14.62
N PHE A 79 9.16 2.31 14.96
CA PHE A 79 8.12 2.94 14.15
C PHE A 79 8.28 4.45 14.24
N GLU A 80 9.12 5.01 13.38
CA GLU A 80 9.43 6.43 13.35
C GLU A 80 8.15 7.25 13.19
N ASN A 81 8.09 8.40 13.84
CA ASN A 81 6.97 9.34 13.76
C ASN A 81 5.62 8.76 14.21
N VAL A 82 5.60 7.71 15.04
CA VAL A 82 4.39 7.22 15.72
C VAL A 82 4.47 7.54 17.20
N ASP A 83 3.51 8.31 17.69
CA ASP A 83 3.33 8.63 19.10
C ASP A 83 2.15 7.85 19.68
N ILE A 84 2.43 6.91 20.59
CA ILE A 84 1.40 6.10 21.21
C ILE A 84 0.82 6.85 22.41
N ILE A 85 -0.39 7.39 22.25
CA ILE A 85 -1.00 8.22 23.29
C ILE A 85 -1.82 7.41 24.30
N SER A 86 -2.26 6.20 23.95
CA SER A 86 -2.94 5.30 24.89
C SER A 86 -2.95 3.83 24.44
N TRP A 87 -3.03 2.92 25.41
CA TRP A 87 -3.25 1.48 25.18
C TRP A 87 -4.17 0.91 26.27
N GLU A 88 -5.33 0.38 25.87
CA GLU A 88 -6.33 -0.13 26.83
C GLU A 88 -7.21 -1.23 26.22
N ASN A 89 -8.13 -1.77 27.01
CA ASN A 89 -9.19 -2.63 26.47
C ASN A 89 -10.27 -1.76 25.81
N VAL A 90 -11.02 -2.34 24.87
CA VAL A 90 -12.22 -1.67 24.33
C VAL A 90 -13.20 -1.33 25.47
N LYS A 91 -13.67 -0.08 25.52
CA LYS A 91 -14.55 0.44 26.60
C LYS A 91 -15.86 -0.33 26.78
N SER A 92 -16.33 -0.99 25.72
CA SER A 92 -17.56 -1.79 25.76
C SER A 92 -17.41 -3.12 26.51
N ASN A 93 -16.18 -3.54 26.86
CA ASN A 93 -15.86 -4.89 27.34
C ASN A 93 -16.35 -6.01 26.39
N LYS A 94 -16.63 -5.68 25.12
CA LYS A 94 -17.03 -6.65 24.09
C LYS A 94 -15.82 -7.04 23.25
N PHE A 95 -15.25 -8.20 23.55
CA PHE A 95 -14.09 -8.75 22.86
C PHE A 95 -14.45 -9.53 21.59
N ILE A 96 -15.15 -8.88 20.68
CA ILE A 96 -15.77 -9.52 19.50
C ILE A 96 -14.92 -9.42 18.23
N TYR A 97 -13.73 -8.81 18.31
CA TYR A 97 -12.93 -8.50 17.12
C TYR A 97 -12.16 -9.74 16.66
N GLY A 98 -12.67 -10.38 15.60
CA GLY A 98 -11.95 -11.45 14.90
C GLY A 98 -10.79 -10.94 14.04
N LYS A 99 -10.86 -9.68 13.60
CA LYS A 99 -9.93 -9.03 12.67
C LYS A 99 -9.49 -7.68 13.20
N THR A 100 -8.19 -7.40 13.09
CA THR A 100 -7.58 -6.13 13.45
C THR A 100 -8.00 -5.04 12.47
N ILE A 101 -8.30 -3.85 12.97
CA ILE A 101 -8.86 -2.76 12.18
C ILE A 101 -8.34 -1.40 12.64
N ILE A 102 -8.09 -0.52 11.66
CA ILE A 102 -7.80 0.89 11.90
C ILE A 102 -9.12 1.67 11.96
N VAL A 103 -9.27 2.51 12.97
CA VAL A 103 -10.36 3.48 13.10
C VAL A 103 -9.79 4.86 12.87
N VAL A 104 -10.26 5.53 11.82
CA VAL A 104 -9.82 6.89 11.47
C VAL A 104 -10.62 7.90 12.29
N LYS A 105 -9.92 8.69 13.11
CA LYS A 105 -10.53 9.77 13.93
C LYS A 105 -10.39 11.14 13.29
N LYS A 106 -9.31 11.37 12.54
CA LYS A 106 -9.06 12.59 11.78
C LYS A 106 -8.78 12.24 10.32
N GLU A 107 -9.29 13.07 9.41
CA GLU A 107 -9.12 12.87 7.98
C GLU A 107 -7.72 13.31 7.55
N ASP A 108 -6.77 12.38 7.61
CA ASP A 108 -5.40 12.56 7.12
C ASP A 108 -4.98 11.30 6.35
N GLU A 109 -5.23 11.32 5.04
CA GLU A 109 -4.94 10.19 4.15
C GLU A 109 -3.43 9.93 4.02
N LYS A 110 -2.57 10.94 4.20
CA LYS A 110 -1.11 10.74 4.19
C LYS A 110 -0.68 9.90 5.39
N LYS A 111 -1.10 10.28 6.60
CA LYS A 111 -0.82 9.51 7.82
C LYS A 111 -1.47 8.13 7.82
N LEU A 112 -2.68 8.01 7.27
CA LEU A 112 -3.36 6.73 7.14
C LEU A 112 -2.57 5.77 6.23
N ASN A 113 -2.16 6.23 5.05
CA ASN A 113 -1.36 5.43 4.13
C ASN A 113 -0.01 5.04 4.75
N TYR A 114 0.63 5.94 5.49
CA TYR A 114 1.83 5.64 6.27
C TYR A 114 1.56 4.52 7.30
N LEU A 115 0.53 4.66 8.12
CA LEU A 115 0.16 3.65 9.12
C LEU A 115 -0.14 2.28 8.49
N MET A 116 -0.88 2.26 7.38
CA MET A 116 -1.20 1.03 6.65
C MET A 116 0.06 0.39 6.05
N LYS A 117 1.02 1.20 5.58
CA LYS A 117 2.29 0.72 5.03
C LYS A 117 3.17 0.07 6.10
N ILE A 118 3.34 0.72 7.25
CA ILE A 118 4.23 0.23 8.33
C ILE A 118 3.61 -0.94 9.10
N THR A 119 2.28 -0.97 9.29
CA THR A 119 1.61 -2.07 10.01
C THR A 119 1.18 -3.22 9.11
N GLY A 120 1.02 -3.00 7.80
CA GLY A 120 0.41 -3.96 6.88
C GLY A 120 -1.11 -4.14 7.06
N ILE A 121 -1.75 -3.39 7.96
CA ILE A 121 -3.20 -3.49 8.19
C ILE A 121 -3.94 -2.75 7.07
N LYS A 122 -4.77 -3.48 6.32
CA LYS A 122 -5.56 -2.92 5.22
C LYS A 122 -6.98 -2.50 5.61
N ARG A 123 -7.52 -3.11 6.68
CA ARG A 123 -8.90 -2.92 7.10
C ARG A 123 -9.02 -1.63 7.89
N ARG A 124 -9.93 -0.75 7.47
CA ARG A 124 -10.20 0.51 8.13
C ARG A 124 -11.68 0.86 8.16
N ILE A 125 -12.07 1.68 9.13
CA ILE A 125 -13.38 2.35 9.20
C ILE A 125 -13.16 3.82 9.57
N TYR A 126 -14.09 4.66 9.17
CA TYR A 126 -14.08 6.09 9.46
C TYR A 126 -15.06 6.37 10.60
N ALA A 127 -14.57 6.97 11.68
CA ALA A 127 -15.35 7.35 12.85
C ALA A 127 -14.80 8.65 13.41
N PHE A 128 -14.99 9.71 12.62
CA PHE A 128 -14.39 11.02 12.86
C PHE A 128 -14.80 11.61 14.22
N ASN A 129 -13.83 12.21 14.91
CA ASN A 129 -14.06 12.94 16.14
C ASN A 129 -12.97 13.99 16.33
N GLU A 130 -13.31 15.26 16.12
CA GLU A 130 -12.35 16.37 16.23
C GLU A 130 -11.89 16.61 17.67
N ASN A 131 -12.63 16.12 18.67
CA ASN A 131 -12.30 16.29 20.08
C ASN A 131 -11.26 15.28 20.58
N THR A 132 -10.81 14.32 19.76
CA THR A 132 -9.79 13.35 20.16
C THR A 132 -8.39 13.85 19.86
N LEU A 133 -7.45 13.53 20.75
CA LEU A 133 -6.04 13.77 20.50
C LEU A 133 -5.48 12.80 19.45
N GLU A 134 -5.97 11.55 19.43
CA GLU A 134 -5.56 10.52 18.49
C GLU A 134 -5.96 10.86 17.04
N ASP A 135 -5.09 10.53 16.10
CA ASP A 135 -5.37 10.56 14.67
C ASP A 135 -6.04 9.23 14.26
N PHE A 136 -5.56 8.11 14.83
CA PHE A 136 -6.06 6.76 14.57
C PHE A 136 -6.17 5.94 15.85
N GLN A 137 -7.08 4.96 15.82
CA GLN A 137 -7.09 3.86 16.77
C GLN A 137 -6.86 2.54 16.05
N ILE A 138 -6.07 1.64 16.61
CA ILE A 138 -6.02 0.24 16.17
C ILE A 138 -6.80 -0.60 17.16
N ILE A 139 -7.89 -1.20 16.70
CA ILE A 139 -8.60 -2.22 17.48
C ILE A 139 -8.02 -3.58 17.12
N LEU A 140 -7.36 -4.22 18.08
CA LEU A 140 -6.72 -5.52 17.95
C LEU A 140 -7.77 -6.62 17.84
N GLY A 141 -7.71 -7.36 16.73
CA GLY A 141 -8.47 -8.59 16.56
C GLY A 141 -7.66 -9.81 16.97
N ARG A 142 -8.25 -11.01 16.90
CA ARG A 142 -7.54 -12.27 17.17
C ARG A 142 -6.32 -12.52 16.26
N ASP A 143 -6.23 -11.79 15.16
CA ASP A 143 -5.13 -11.87 14.19
C ASP A 143 -4.04 -10.81 14.38
N TYR A 144 -4.04 -10.04 15.49
CA TYR A 144 -3.08 -8.94 15.67
C TYR A 144 -1.61 -9.36 15.55
N ARG A 145 -1.26 -10.58 15.98
CA ARG A 145 0.10 -11.16 15.89
C ARG A 145 0.57 -11.38 14.45
N MET A 146 -0.32 -11.28 13.46
CA MET A 146 0.07 -11.28 12.04
C MET A 146 0.74 -9.98 11.64
N TYR A 147 0.46 -8.88 12.36
CA TYR A 147 0.95 -7.53 12.06
C TYR A 147 2.08 -7.10 13.01
N PHE A 148 2.08 -7.61 14.24
CA PHE A 148 3.03 -7.23 15.29
C PHE A 148 3.68 -8.51 15.86
N LYS A 149 5.01 -8.66 15.70
CA LYS A 149 5.79 -9.84 16.11
C LYS A 149 6.98 -9.46 16.95
#